data_AF-X1HKT6-F1
#
_entry.id   AF-X1HKT6-F1
#
_cell.length_a   1.000
_cell.length_b   1.000
_cell.length_c   1.000
_cell.angle_alpha   90.00
_cell.angle_beta   90.00
_cell.angle_gamma   90.00
#
_symmetry.space_group_name_H-M   'P 1'
#
loop_
_entity.id
_entity.type
_entity.pdbx_description
1 polymer ?
#
loop_
_entity_poly.entity_id
_entity_poly.type
_entity_poly.pdbx_seq_one_letter_code
_entity_poly.pdbx_strand_id
1 'polypeptide(L)'
;IKEAEERAKDLKLWERGALEQKEFLEAVSIALKSAINFAKRYAVLAREMADKETDSKRKAELIKIAEHCEWVPGNPARTFWEAMQSLWFAHLIVQIESNGHSMGYGRFDQFMYPLYQKDIDEGRITPEEVVELLECLWIKTTEINKVRDWDATRVVMGYPMFQQLTIGGQTLDGKSAINDLSWLALEATANQKIIQPSLSVRWWNECPDDFLLKCCEVINIHRGGQPAMYSDEVIIPSQMGVGISLEDSYDYAIDGCVSPTEPGKSRREGVSAGYNMH
;
A
#
# COMPACT_ATOMS: atom_id res chain seq x y z
N ILE A 1 -3.73 -18.25 7.33
CA ILE A 1 -4.61 -19.12 8.16
C ILE A 1 -4.10 -20.55 8.18
N LYS A 2 -4.14 -21.28 7.05
CA LYS A 2 -3.69 -22.68 6.98
C LYS A 2 -2.29 -22.89 7.58
N GLU A 3 -1.33 -22.07 7.17
CA GLU A 3 0.04 -22.13 7.72
C GLU A 3 0.08 -21.96 9.25
N ALA A 4 -0.65 -20.98 9.80
CA ALA A 4 -0.69 -20.76 11.24
C ALA A 4 -1.33 -21.94 11.99
N GLU A 5 -2.40 -22.51 11.45
CA GLU A 5 -3.09 -23.67 12.02
C GLU A 5 -2.28 -24.96 11.94
N GLU A 6 -1.52 -25.17 10.86
CA GLU A 6 -0.59 -26.30 10.71
C GLU A 6 0.58 -26.15 11.68
N ARG A 7 1.23 -24.98 11.70
CA ARG A 7 2.32 -24.70 12.63
C ARG A 7 1.90 -24.85 14.09
N ALA A 8 0.68 -24.43 14.45
CA ALA A 8 0.18 -24.57 15.81
C ALA A 8 -0.02 -26.03 16.25
N LYS A 9 -0.34 -26.94 15.31
CA LYS A 9 -0.49 -28.38 15.59
C LYS A 9 0.84 -29.09 15.80
N ASP A 10 1.89 -28.62 15.12
CA ASP A 10 3.22 -29.24 15.17
C ASP A 10 4.03 -28.82 16.42
N LEU A 11 3.51 -27.89 17.24
CA LEU A 11 4.18 -27.44 18.45
C LEU A 11 4.17 -28.51 19.55
N LYS A 12 5.37 -28.77 20.09
CA LYS A 12 5.55 -29.60 21.29
C LYS A 12 5.38 -28.73 22.53
N LEU A 13 4.19 -28.78 23.15
CA LEU A 13 3.81 -27.87 24.24
C LEU A 13 4.69 -27.94 25.51
N TRP A 14 5.54 -28.96 25.64
CA TRP A 14 6.52 -29.07 26.72
C TRP A 14 7.83 -28.32 26.43
N GLU A 15 8.03 -27.78 25.22
CA GLU A 15 9.18 -26.94 24.88
C GLU A 15 8.97 -25.50 25.37
N ARG A 16 10.05 -24.87 25.84
CA ARG A 16 10.01 -23.49 26.33
C ARG A 16 9.57 -22.54 25.19
N GLY A 17 8.57 -21.70 25.44
CA GLY A 17 8.04 -20.75 24.46
C GLY A 17 6.95 -21.31 23.54
N ALA A 18 6.68 -22.62 23.58
CA ALA A 18 5.71 -23.25 22.69
C ALA A 18 4.27 -22.85 23.00
N LEU A 19 3.95 -22.56 24.28
CA LEU A 19 2.61 -22.10 24.66
C LEU A 19 2.35 -20.69 24.11
N GLU A 20 3.27 -19.76 24.32
CA GLU A 20 3.19 -18.40 23.80
C GLU A 20 3.15 -18.38 22.26
N GLN A 21 3.92 -19.26 21.62
CA GLN A 21 3.89 -19.42 20.18
C GLN A 21 2.53 -19.95 19.68
N LYS A 22 1.93 -20.89 20.40
CA LYS A 22 0.59 -21.41 20.07
C LYS A 22 -0.46 -20.31 20.19
N GLU A 23 -0.47 -19.57 21.29
CA GLU A 23 -1.39 -18.45 21.51
C GLU A 23 -1.26 -17.39 20.41
N PHE A 24 -0.02 -17.05 20.01
CA PHE A 24 0.23 -16.15 18.89
C PHE A 24 -0.36 -16.67 17.57
N LEU A 25 -0.13 -17.94 17.21
CA LEU A 25 -0.63 -18.52 15.96
C LEU A 25 -2.16 -18.62 15.94
N GLU A 26 -2.78 -18.92 17.08
CA GLU A 26 -4.23 -18.92 17.23
C GLU A 26 -4.80 -17.50 17.08
N ALA A 27 -4.18 -16.50 17.70
CA ALA A 27 -4.54 -15.09 17.54
C ALA A 27 -4.44 -14.63 16.08
N VAL A 28 -3.37 -15.02 15.37
CA VAL A 28 -3.21 -14.75 13.92
C VAL A 28 -4.34 -15.39 13.11
N SER A 29 -4.72 -16.63 13.40
CA SER A 29 -5.84 -17.29 12.70
C SER A 29 -7.16 -16.55 12.93
N ILE A 30 -7.44 -16.12 14.17
CA ILE A 30 -8.65 -15.35 14.51
C ILE A 30 -8.67 -13.99 13.81
N ALA A 31 -7.55 -13.27 13.81
CA ALA A 31 -7.43 -11.96 13.17
C ALA A 31 -7.67 -12.05 11.65
N LEU A 32 -7.03 -13.02 10.97
CA LEU A 32 -7.21 -13.23 9.53
C LEU A 32 -8.63 -13.66 9.17
N LYS A 33 -9.27 -14.53 9.97
CA LYS A 33 -10.69 -14.90 9.77
C LYS A 33 -11.61 -13.69 9.94
N SER A 34 -11.31 -12.82 10.91
CA SER A 34 -12.04 -11.56 11.12
C SER A 34 -11.90 -10.62 9.94
N ALA A 35 -10.71 -10.50 9.34
CA ALA A 35 -10.48 -9.71 8.14
C ALA A 35 -11.30 -10.22 6.94
N ILE A 36 -11.38 -11.55 6.74
CA ILE A 36 -12.23 -12.15 5.70
C ILE A 36 -13.71 -11.85 5.97
N ASN A 37 -14.17 -12.01 7.22
CA ASN A 37 -15.54 -11.71 7.59
C ASN A 37 -15.88 -10.22 7.39
N PHE A 38 -14.93 -9.32 7.64
CA PHE A 38 -15.09 -7.89 7.37
C PHE A 38 -15.33 -7.62 5.88
N ALA A 39 -14.53 -8.21 4.99
CA ALA A 39 -14.73 -8.08 3.53
C ALA A 39 -16.08 -8.66 3.07
N LYS A 40 -16.48 -9.84 3.59
CA LYS A 40 -17.77 -10.46 3.26
C LYS A 40 -18.98 -9.62 3.66
N ARG A 41 -18.88 -8.84 4.74
CA ARG A 41 -19.94 -7.88 5.11
C ARG A 41 -20.13 -6.80 4.04
N TYR A 42 -19.04 -6.33 3.43
CA TYR A 42 -19.13 -5.42 2.29
C TYR A 42 -19.69 -6.11 1.04
N ALA A 43 -19.37 -7.38 0.82
CA ALA A 43 -19.96 -8.16 -0.27
C ALA A 43 -21.49 -8.24 -0.15
N VAL A 44 -22.00 -8.56 1.04
CA VAL A 44 -23.45 -8.59 1.32
C VAL A 44 -24.07 -7.21 1.09
N LEU A 45 -23.49 -6.16 1.67
CA LEU A 45 -23.99 -4.79 1.52
C LEU A 45 -24.03 -4.34 0.06
N ALA A 46 -22.99 -4.63 -0.72
CA ALA A 46 -22.92 -4.27 -2.13
C ALA A 46 -24.01 -4.99 -2.95
N ARG A 47 -24.34 -6.25 -2.64
CA ARG A 47 -25.48 -6.97 -3.27
C ARG A 47 -26.82 -6.31 -2.91
N GLU A 48 -27.03 -6.00 -1.63
CA GLU A 48 -28.26 -5.34 -1.19
C GLU A 48 -28.45 -3.96 -1.83
N MET A 49 -27.36 -3.22 -2.07
CA MET A 49 -27.38 -1.96 -2.79
C MET A 49 -27.68 -2.18 -4.28
N ALA A 50 -27.07 -3.20 -4.91
CA ALA A 50 -27.33 -3.54 -6.31
C ALA A 50 -28.79 -3.93 -6.58
N ASP A 51 -29.44 -4.59 -5.62
CA ASP A 51 -30.86 -4.97 -5.73
C ASP A 51 -31.79 -3.76 -5.75
N LYS A 52 -31.40 -2.68 -5.06
CA LYS A 52 -32.16 -1.42 -4.96
C LYS A 52 -31.75 -0.39 -6.01
N GLU A 53 -30.64 -0.61 -6.71
CA GLU A 53 -30.10 0.32 -7.70
C GLU A 53 -30.91 0.27 -9.00
N THR A 54 -31.23 1.46 -9.50
CA THR A 54 -31.99 1.67 -10.73
C THR A 54 -31.10 1.94 -11.93
N ASP A 55 -29.93 2.56 -11.72
CA ASP A 55 -28.97 2.79 -12.78
C ASP A 55 -28.24 1.49 -13.14
N SER A 56 -28.36 1.08 -14.40
CA SER A 56 -27.82 -0.21 -14.85
C SER A 56 -26.29 -0.30 -14.76
N LYS A 57 -25.58 0.82 -14.98
CA LYS A 57 -24.12 0.86 -14.91
C LYS A 57 -23.67 0.73 -13.45
N ARG A 58 -24.26 1.54 -12.56
CA ARG A 58 -23.95 1.49 -11.12
C ARG A 58 -24.30 0.15 -10.50
N LYS A 59 -25.41 -0.46 -10.93
CA LYS A 59 -25.79 -1.80 -10.51
C LYS A 59 -24.73 -2.84 -10.89
N ALA A 60 -24.21 -2.78 -12.12
CA ALA A 60 -23.15 -3.67 -12.57
C ALA A 60 -21.85 -3.47 -11.76
N GLU A 61 -21.50 -2.23 -11.44
CA GLU A 61 -20.36 -1.92 -10.56
C GLU A 61 -20.55 -2.52 -9.15
N LEU A 62 -21.73 -2.36 -8.55
CA LEU A 62 -22.03 -2.92 -7.22
C LEU A 62 -21.97 -4.45 -7.20
N ILE A 63 -22.41 -5.11 -8.27
CA ILE A 63 -22.28 -6.57 -8.43
C ILE A 63 -20.79 -6.96 -8.49
N LYS A 64 -19.97 -6.26 -9.30
CA LYS A 64 -18.52 -6.50 -9.34
C LYS A 64 -17.86 -6.29 -7.98
N ILE A 65 -18.18 -5.19 -7.28
CA ILE A 65 -17.70 -4.92 -5.92
C ILE A 65 -18.04 -6.08 -4.98
N ALA A 66 -19.28 -6.58 -5.05
CA ALA A 66 -19.70 -7.72 -4.24
C ALA A 66 -18.90 -9.00 -4.53
N GLU A 67 -18.67 -9.30 -5.81
CA GLU A 67 -17.89 -10.47 -6.23
C GLU A 67 -16.43 -10.37 -5.77
N HIS A 68 -15.81 -9.20 -5.91
CA HIS A 68 -14.44 -8.96 -5.45
C HIS A 68 -14.34 -9.07 -3.92
N CYS A 69 -15.23 -8.42 -3.16
CA CYS A 69 -15.23 -8.48 -1.69
C CYS A 69 -15.53 -9.88 -1.13
N GLU A 70 -16.24 -10.73 -1.87
CA GLU A 70 -16.47 -12.12 -1.46
C GLU A 70 -15.20 -12.97 -1.65
N TRP A 71 -14.40 -12.66 -2.67
CA TRP A 71 -13.18 -13.40 -3.02
C TRP A 71 -11.96 -12.95 -2.21
N VAL A 72 -11.64 -11.66 -2.20
CA VAL A 72 -10.49 -11.07 -1.49
C VAL A 72 -10.91 -10.41 -0.17
N PRO A 73 -10.05 -10.41 0.88
CA PRO A 73 -8.67 -10.90 0.93
C PRO A 73 -8.55 -12.39 1.32
N GLY A 74 -9.65 -13.16 1.26
CA GLY A 74 -9.65 -14.57 1.66
C GLY A 74 -8.92 -15.51 0.71
N ASN A 75 -8.77 -15.11 -0.54
CA ASN A 75 -8.11 -15.87 -1.60
C ASN A 75 -7.12 -14.97 -2.37
N PRO A 76 -6.14 -15.55 -3.09
CA PRO A 76 -5.25 -14.79 -3.97
C PRO A 76 -6.04 -14.01 -5.03
N ALA A 77 -5.67 -12.75 -5.25
CA ALA A 77 -6.28 -11.91 -6.29
C ALA A 77 -6.05 -12.52 -7.69
N ARG A 78 -7.11 -12.52 -8.52
CA ARG A 78 -7.10 -13.09 -9.88
C ARG A 78 -6.93 -12.02 -10.95
N THR A 79 -7.35 -10.80 -10.62
CA THR A 79 -7.36 -9.58 -11.45
C THR A 79 -6.71 -8.43 -10.68
N PHE A 80 -6.34 -7.37 -11.40
CA PHE A 80 -5.81 -6.13 -10.84
C PHE A 80 -6.81 -5.45 -9.89
N TRP A 81 -8.11 -5.44 -10.23
CA TRP A 81 -9.14 -4.88 -9.35
C TRP A 81 -9.23 -5.66 -8.02
N GLU A 82 -9.20 -7.00 -8.07
CA GLU A 82 -9.15 -7.81 -6.84
C GLU A 82 -7.90 -7.52 -6.01
N ALA A 83 -6.76 -7.27 -6.65
CA ALA A 83 -5.53 -6.90 -5.96
C ALA A 83 -5.69 -5.55 -5.24
N MET A 84 -6.25 -4.55 -5.93
CA MET A 84 -6.52 -3.22 -5.37
C MET A 84 -7.46 -3.29 -4.17
N GLN A 85 -8.54 -4.07 -4.29
CA GLN A 85 -9.51 -4.26 -3.20
C GLN A 85 -8.88 -5.01 -2.01
N SER A 86 -8.07 -6.03 -2.27
CA SER A 86 -7.34 -6.78 -1.23
C SER A 86 -6.35 -5.88 -0.49
N LEU A 87 -5.60 -5.08 -1.23
CA LEU A 87 -4.64 -4.10 -0.70
C LEU A 87 -5.36 -3.07 0.17
N TRP A 88 -6.46 -2.50 -0.31
CA TRP A 88 -7.26 -1.54 0.44
C TRP A 88 -7.79 -2.14 1.75
N PHE A 89 -8.33 -3.37 1.72
CA PHE A 89 -8.80 -4.03 2.95
C PHE A 89 -7.66 -4.25 3.94
N ALA A 90 -6.51 -4.75 3.50
CA ALA A 90 -5.36 -4.94 4.37
C ALA A 90 -4.93 -3.61 5.02
N HIS A 91 -4.82 -2.56 4.20
CA HIS A 91 -4.43 -1.21 4.63
C HIS A 91 -5.40 -0.59 5.64
N LEU A 92 -6.71 -0.73 5.41
CA LEU A 92 -7.74 -0.24 6.31
C LEU A 92 -7.79 -1.04 7.62
N ILE A 93 -7.73 -2.37 7.54
CA ILE A 93 -7.89 -3.25 8.70
C ILE A 93 -6.73 -3.08 9.69
N VAL A 94 -5.48 -2.93 9.22
CA VAL A 94 -4.34 -2.69 10.11
C VAL A 94 -4.50 -1.37 10.89
N GLN A 95 -5.11 -0.35 10.27
CA GLN A 95 -5.41 0.92 10.94
C GLN A 95 -6.65 0.87 11.84
N ILE A 96 -7.48 -0.17 11.72
CA ILE A 96 -8.54 -0.48 12.70
C ILE A 96 -7.95 -1.24 13.89
N GLU A 97 -7.05 -2.19 13.64
CA GLU A 97 -6.38 -3.00 14.67
C GLU A 97 -5.52 -2.14 15.61
N SER A 98 -4.82 -1.16 15.05
CA SER A 98 -3.96 -0.25 15.80
C SER A 98 -4.21 1.19 15.37
N ASN A 99 -4.22 2.11 16.32
CA ASN A 99 -4.26 3.56 16.06
C ASN A 99 -2.89 4.11 15.57
N GLY A 100 -2.18 3.30 14.80
CA GLY A 100 -0.93 3.65 14.13
C GLY A 100 -1.16 4.67 13.00
N HIS A 101 -0.07 5.25 12.51
CA HIS A 101 -0.02 6.04 11.29
C HIS A 101 1.28 5.67 10.57
N SER A 102 1.53 6.24 9.38
CA SER A 102 2.64 5.81 8.54
C SER A 102 2.51 4.35 8.13
N MET A 103 1.30 3.97 7.70
CA MET A 103 1.08 2.70 7.01
C MET A 103 1.27 2.99 5.52
N GLY A 104 2.43 2.66 4.97
CA GLY A 104 2.71 2.80 3.54
C GLY A 104 2.21 1.63 2.71
N TYR A 105 1.97 1.88 1.42
CA TYR A 105 1.70 0.87 0.40
C TYR A 105 2.96 0.17 -0.11
N GLY A 106 4.16 0.64 0.28
CA GLY A 106 5.43 0.08 -0.18
C GLY A 106 5.69 0.39 -1.66
N ARG A 107 6.41 -0.52 -2.35
CA ARG A 107 6.69 -0.45 -3.79
C ARG A 107 5.50 -0.92 -4.62
N PHE A 108 4.42 -0.13 -4.58
CA PHE A 108 3.12 -0.46 -5.17
C PHE A 108 3.23 -0.89 -6.63
N ASP A 109 3.99 -0.13 -7.43
CA ASP A 109 4.16 -0.39 -8.85
C ASP A 109 4.93 -1.68 -9.16
N GLN A 110 5.60 -2.32 -8.19
CA GLN A 110 6.33 -3.56 -8.42
C GLN A 110 5.48 -4.79 -8.12
N PHE A 111 4.89 -4.88 -6.93
CA PHE A 111 4.13 -6.08 -6.54
C PHE A 111 2.74 -6.15 -7.19
N MET A 112 2.19 -5.02 -7.64
CA MET A 112 0.91 -4.99 -8.36
C MET A 112 1.07 -5.24 -9.88
N TYR A 113 2.26 -5.00 -10.43
CA TYR A 113 2.51 -5.03 -11.87
C TYR A 113 2.22 -6.37 -12.54
N PRO A 114 2.53 -7.55 -11.95
CA PRO A 114 2.20 -8.82 -12.58
C PRO A 114 0.69 -9.02 -12.83
N LEU A 115 -0.16 -8.52 -11.93
CA LEU A 115 -1.62 -8.60 -12.09
C LEU A 115 -2.15 -7.53 -13.05
N TYR A 116 -1.55 -6.33 -13.04
CA TYR A 116 -1.84 -5.30 -14.03
C TYR A 116 -1.52 -5.77 -15.44
N GLN A 117 -0.28 -6.23 -15.68
CA GLN A 117 0.18 -6.62 -17.01
C GLN A 117 -0.66 -7.78 -17.56
N LYS A 118 -0.96 -8.76 -16.71
CA LYS A 118 -1.85 -9.88 -17.08
C LYS A 118 -3.23 -9.39 -17.52
N ASP A 119 -3.84 -8.47 -16.79
CA ASP A 119 -5.18 -7.98 -17.12
C ASP A 119 -5.18 -7.10 -18.38
N ILE A 120 -4.10 -6.34 -18.62
CA ILE A 120 -3.89 -5.58 -19.87
C ILE A 120 -3.75 -6.54 -21.05
N ASP A 121 -2.89 -7.56 -20.94
CA ASP A 121 -2.62 -8.54 -22.00
C ASP A 121 -3.86 -9.37 -22.35
N GLU A 122 -4.69 -9.69 -21.36
CA GLU A 122 -5.96 -10.40 -21.53
C GLU A 122 -7.13 -9.48 -21.94
N GLY A 123 -6.90 -8.17 -22.06
CA GLY A 123 -7.92 -7.17 -22.42
C GLY A 123 -9.06 -7.06 -21.38
N ARG A 124 -8.78 -7.37 -20.12
CA ARG A 124 -9.75 -7.31 -19.01
C ARG A 124 -9.95 -5.91 -18.47
N ILE A 125 -8.92 -5.08 -18.58
CA ILE A 125 -8.88 -3.71 -18.09
C ILE A 125 -8.13 -2.83 -19.09
N THR A 126 -8.51 -1.57 -19.14
CA THR A 126 -7.83 -0.52 -19.92
C THR A 126 -6.94 0.33 -19.00
N PRO A 127 -5.89 0.99 -19.53
CA PRO A 127 -5.10 1.94 -18.75
C PRO A 127 -5.95 3.03 -18.08
N GLU A 128 -7.00 3.50 -18.75
CA GLU A 128 -7.93 4.51 -18.22
C GLU A 128 -8.72 3.98 -17.01
N GLU A 129 -9.21 2.74 -17.07
CA GLU A 129 -9.87 2.08 -15.93
C GLU A 129 -8.89 1.84 -14.77
N VAL A 130 -7.60 1.61 -15.06
CA VAL A 130 -6.57 1.52 -14.01
C VAL A 130 -6.34 2.86 -13.33
N VAL A 131 -6.29 3.97 -14.09
CA VAL A 131 -6.24 5.31 -13.51
C VAL A 131 -7.46 5.56 -12.63
N GLU A 132 -8.68 5.25 -13.10
CA GLU A 132 -9.90 5.40 -12.29
C GLU A 132 -9.83 4.61 -10.97
N LEU A 133 -9.30 3.37 -10.99
CA LEU A 133 -9.11 2.59 -9.77
C LEU A 133 -8.05 3.19 -8.83
N LEU A 134 -6.96 3.72 -9.36
CA LEU A 134 -5.94 4.43 -8.57
C LEU A 134 -6.52 5.70 -7.95
N GLU A 135 -7.27 6.49 -8.72
CA GLU A 135 -7.97 7.66 -8.25
C GLU A 135 -8.97 7.34 -7.12
N CYS A 136 -9.72 6.24 -7.27
CA CYS A 136 -10.58 5.72 -6.20
C CYS A 136 -9.76 5.38 -4.96
N LEU A 137 -8.63 4.68 -5.11
CA LEU A 137 -7.74 4.36 -3.98
C LEU A 137 -7.26 5.65 -3.29
N TRP A 138 -6.86 6.67 -4.04
CA TRP A 138 -6.43 7.97 -3.51
C TRP A 138 -7.50 8.59 -2.61
N ILE A 139 -8.75 8.62 -3.10
CA ILE A 139 -9.91 9.09 -2.32
C ILE A 139 -10.06 8.25 -1.05
N LYS A 140 -10.04 6.91 -1.17
CA LYS A 140 -10.15 5.99 -0.02
C LYS A 140 -9.06 6.23 1.02
N THR A 141 -7.81 6.40 0.59
CA THR A 141 -6.65 6.67 1.46
C THR A 141 -6.81 7.99 2.21
N THR A 142 -7.43 9.00 1.59
CA THR A 142 -7.70 10.32 2.20
C THR A 142 -8.84 10.26 3.24
N GLU A 143 -9.77 9.31 3.14
CA GLU A 143 -10.86 9.17 4.11
C GLU A 143 -10.39 8.69 5.50
N ILE A 144 -9.22 8.06 5.59
CA ILE A 144 -8.68 7.59 6.86
C ILE A 144 -8.14 8.78 7.64
N ASN A 145 -8.61 8.92 8.88
CA ASN A 145 -8.21 10.03 9.75
C ASN A 145 -7.97 9.55 11.18
N LYS A 146 -7.15 10.31 11.90
CA LYS A 146 -6.75 10.06 13.29
C LYS A 146 -6.87 11.33 14.12
N VAL A 147 -7.68 11.25 15.17
CA VAL A 147 -7.74 12.29 16.20
C VAL A 147 -6.51 12.15 17.11
N ARG A 148 -5.82 13.26 17.33
CA ARG A 148 -4.66 13.38 18.21
C ARG A 148 -5.00 14.36 19.33
N ASP A 149 -4.33 14.25 20.47
CA ASP A 149 -4.38 15.28 21.50
C ASP A 149 -3.80 16.60 20.97
N TRP A 150 -4.03 17.69 21.70
CA TRP A 150 -3.66 19.02 21.24
C TRP A 150 -2.15 19.20 21.08
N ASP A 151 -1.34 18.65 21.98
CA ASP A 151 0.11 18.82 21.93
C ASP A 151 0.70 18.10 20.71
N ALA A 152 0.24 16.88 20.42
CA ALA A 152 0.60 16.17 19.20
C ALA A 152 0.10 16.89 17.93
N THR A 153 -1.12 17.45 17.96
CA THR A 153 -1.73 18.17 16.81
C THR A 153 -0.93 19.41 16.41
N ARG A 154 -0.35 20.13 17.38
CA ARG A 154 0.47 21.33 17.10
C ARG A 154 1.74 21.01 16.33
N VAL A 155 2.29 19.81 16.50
CA VAL A 155 3.49 19.35 15.80
C VAL A 155 3.12 18.67 14.47
N VAL A 156 1.97 18.01 14.42
CA VAL A 156 1.50 17.22 13.28
C VAL A 156 0.17 17.77 12.77
N MET A 157 0.24 18.90 12.06
CA MET A 157 -0.92 19.61 11.52
C MET A 157 -1.38 19.06 10.17
N GLY A 158 -2.68 19.22 9.85
CA GLY A 158 -3.24 18.88 8.54
C GLY A 158 -3.80 17.46 8.41
N TYR A 159 -4.06 16.78 9.54
CA TYR A 159 -4.55 15.39 9.59
C TYR A 159 -3.72 14.38 8.76
N PRO A 160 -2.37 14.46 8.74
CA PRO A 160 -1.59 13.54 7.93
C PRO A 160 -1.64 12.14 8.54
N MET A 161 -1.90 11.16 7.68
CA MET A 161 -1.72 9.74 8.00
C MET A 161 -0.40 9.18 7.45
N PHE A 162 0.32 9.97 6.63
CA PHE A 162 1.64 9.66 6.09
C PHE A 162 1.68 8.32 5.33
N GLN A 163 0.64 8.06 4.53
CA GLN A 163 0.46 6.80 3.82
C GLN A 163 1.23 6.87 2.50
N GLN A 164 2.50 6.46 2.52
CA GLN A 164 3.39 6.56 1.37
C GLN A 164 3.11 5.50 0.32
N LEU A 165 3.15 5.87 -0.95
CA LEU A 165 3.12 4.95 -2.08
C LEU A 165 4.39 5.18 -2.90
N THR A 166 5.27 4.19 -2.95
CA THR A 166 6.58 4.30 -3.63
C THR A 166 6.49 3.70 -5.03
N ILE A 167 7.02 4.42 -6.02
CA ILE A 167 7.18 3.99 -7.41
C ILE A 167 8.60 4.22 -7.93
N GLY A 168 8.94 3.56 -9.04
CA GLY A 168 10.20 3.72 -9.75
C GLY A 168 11.40 3.08 -9.05
N GLY A 169 12.57 3.68 -9.22
CA GLY A 169 13.86 3.17 -8.73
C GLY A 169 14.50 2.19 -9.70
N GLN A 170 15.39 1.37 -9.17
CA GLN A 170 16.14 0.37 -9.95
C GLN A 170 16.00 -1.04 -9.37
N THR A 171 16.27 -2.02 -10.22
CA THR A 171 16.41 -3.43 -9.85
C THR A 171 17.85 -3.76 -9.51
N LEU A 172 18.07 -4.88 -8.80
CA LEU A 172 19.40 -5.32 -8.38
C LEU A 172 20.35 -5.59 -9.56
N ASP A 173 19.81 -5.95 -10.73
CA ASP A 173 20.58 -6.16 -11.97
C ASP A 173 20.90 -4.86 -12.74
N GLY A 174 20.69 -3.70 -12.11
CA GLY A 174 21.05 -2.40 -12.68
C GLY A 174 20.13 -1.95 -13.81
N LYS A 175 18.84 -2.30 -13.75
CA LYS A 175 17.83 -1.83 -14.72
C LYS A 175 16.85 -0.90 -14.04
N SER A 176 16.21 -0.05 -14.83
CA SER A 176 15.09 0.75 -14.37
C SER A 176 13.94 -0.17 -13.91
N ALA A 177 13.38 0.12 -12.73
CA ALA A 177 12.16 -0.52 -12.24
C ALA A 177 10.89 0.23 -12.65
N ILE A 178 11.02 1.33 -13.41
CA ILE A 178 9.89 2.11 -13.91
C ILE A 178 9.11 1.27 -14.92
N ASN A 179 7.79 1.19 -14.72
CA ASN A 179 6.86 0.48 -15.59
C ASN A 179 5.57 1.29 -15.77
N ASP A 180 4.61 0.76 -16.53
CA ASP A 180 3.37 1.48 -16.86
C ASP A 180 2.58 1.91 -15.61
N LEU A 181 2.55 1.11 -14.54
CA LEU A 181 1.90 1.51 -13.28
C LEU A 181 2.59 2.71 -12.63
N SER A 182 3.91 2.87 -12.77
CA SER A 182 4.62 4.06 -12.29
C SER A 182 4.08 5.33 -12.98
N TRP A 183 3.84 5.26 -14.29
CA TRP A 183 3.28 6.37 -15.07
C TRP A 183 1.81 6.65 -14.72
N LEU A 184 0.99 5.59 -14.60
CA LEU A 184 -0.44 5.73 -14.26
C LEU A 184 -0.64 6.26 -12.84
N ALA A 185 0.25 5.94 -11.89
CA ALA A 185 0.24 6.51 -10.55
C ALA A 185 0.57 8.03 -10.54
N LEU A 186 1.48 8.48 -11.40
CA LEU A 186 1.76 9.90 -11.60
C LEU A 186 0.55 10.64 -12.17
N GLU A 187 -0.16 10.02 -13.13
CA GLU A 187 -1.37 10.57 -13.72
C GLU A 187 -2.50 10.70 -12.68
N ALA A 188 -2.81 9.62 -11.95
CA ALA A 188 -3.82 9.65 -10.89
C ALA A 188 -3.51 10.72 -9.83
N THR A 189 -2.24 10.91 -9.48
CA THR A 189 -1.80 11.95 -8.54
C THR A 189 -2.03 13.35 -9.09
N ALA A 190 -1.72 13.59 -10.37
CA ALA A 190 -1.97 14.86 -11.03
C ALA A 190 -3.47 15.20 -11.13
N ASN A 191 -4.32 14.18 -11.35
CA ASN A 191 -5.76 14.32 -11.48
C ASN A 191 -6.43 14.63 -10.14
N GLN A 192 -6.11 13.88 -9.09
CA GLN A 192 -6.81 13.99 -7.80
C GLN A 192 -6.44 15.23 -7.00
N LYS A 193 -5.17 15.67 -7.02
CA LYS A 193 -4.69 16.86 -6.27
C LYS A 193 -5.04 16.82 -4.78
N ILE A 194 -5.05 15.63 -4.19
CA ILE A 194 -5.29 15.40 -2.77
C ILE A 194 -4.01 14.93 -2.08
N ILE A 195 -3.96 15.11 -0.76
CA ILE A 195 -2.73 14.96 0.02
C ILE A 195 -2.33 13.51 0.36
N GLN A 196 -3.22 12.53 0.12
CA GLN A 196 -3.00 11.12 0.46
C GLN A 196 -3.47 10.21 -0.70
N PRO A 197 -2.75 9.10 -0.99
CA PRO A 197 -1.43 8.77 -0.48
C PRO A 197 -0.40 9.84 -0.83
N SER A 198 0.71 9.81 -0.10
CA SER A 198 1.87 10.62 -0.45
C SER A 198 2.66 9.84 -1.49
N LEU A 199 2.72 10.35 -2.73
CA LEU A 199 3.46 9.68 -3.80
C LEU A 199 4.97 9.92 -3.62
N SER A 200 5.74 8.84 -3.58
CA SER A 200 7.20 8.84 -3.49
C SER A 200 7.79 8.21 -4.74
N VAL A 201 8.72 8.90 -5.38
CA VAL A 201 9.47 8.42 -6.54
C VAL A 201 10.91 8.16 -6.14
N ARG A 202 11.36 6.94 -6.38
CA ARG A 202 12.78 6.60 -6.33
C ARG A 202 13.44 7.00 -7.64
N TRP A 203 14.45 7.84 -7.56
CA TRP A 203 15.25 8.27 -8.71
C TRP A 203 16.69 7.77 -8.56
N TRP A 204 17.32 7.51 -9.70
CA TRP A 204 18.68 7.01 -9.81
C TRP A 204 19.34 7.59 -11.08
N ASN A 205 20.65 7.41 -11.24
CA ASN A 205 21.41 8.10 -12.29
C ASN A 205 21.00 7.76 -13.73
N GLU A 206 20.45 6.56 -13.99
CA GLU A 206 19.97 6.17 -15.33
C GLU A 206 18.43 6.22 -15.43
N CYS A 207 17.79 6.99 -14.56
CA CYS A 207 16.36 7.26 -14.66
C CYS A 207 16.05 7.95 -16.01
N PRO A 208 15.04 7.49 -16.78
CA PRO A 208 14.68 8.14 -18.04
C PRO A 208 14.31 9.62 -17.87
N ASP A 209 14.85 10.47 -18.73
CA ASP A 209 14.64 11.93 -18.69
C ASP A 209 13.15 12.31 -18.81
N ASP A 210 12.40 11.60 -19.64
CA ASP A 210 10.97 11.79 -19.82
C ASP A 210 10.17 11.51 -18.54
N PHE A 211 10.54 10.47 -17.79
CA PHE A 211 9.94 10.16 -16.50
C PHE A 211 10.24 11.25 -15.46
N LEU A 212 11.48 11.73 -15.39
CA LEU A 212 11.84 12.84 -14.50
C LEU A 212 11.10 14.13 -14.85
N LEU A 213 10.99 14.45 -16.15
CA LEU A 213 10.21 15.59 -16.63
C LEU A 213 8.73 15.43 -16.27
N LYS A 214 8.17 14.21 -16.35
CA LYS A 214 6.80 13.94 -15.92
C LYS A 214 6.62 14.15 -14.43
N CYS A 215 7.57 13.73 -13.58
CA CYS A 215 7.52 14.03 -12.15
C CYS A 215 7.49 15.56 -11.91
N CYS A 216 8.32 16.33 -12.60
CA CYS A 216 8.31 17.80 -12.51
C CYS A 216 6.97 18.41 -12.96
N GLU A 217 6.37 17.89 -14.03
CA GLU A 217 5.05 18.31 -14.51
C GLU A 217 3.98 18.05 -13.44
N VAL A 218 3.97 16.85 -12.84
CA VAL A 218 3.03 16.46 -11.78
C VAL A 218 3.18 17.35 -10.56
N ILE A 219 4.41 17.66 -10.12
CA ILE A 219 4.67 18.61 -9.02
C ILE A 219 4.01 19.96 -9.30
N ASN A 220 4.15 20.46 -10.54
CA ASN A 220 3.55 21.72 -10.95
C ASN A 220 2.02 21.66 -11.02
N ILE A 221 1.43 20.56 -11.50
CA ILE A 221 -0.03 20.37 -11.59
C ILE A 221 -0.68 20.16 -10.22
N HIS A 222 -0.06 19.34 -9.38
CA HIS A 222 -0.55 18.94 -8.06
C HIS A 222 -0.55 20.13 -7.08
N ARG A 223 0.42 21.06 -7.18
CA ARG A 223 0.58 22.25 -6.32
C ARG A 223 0.82 21.97 -4.82
N GLY A 224 0.66 20.73 -4.36
CA GLY A 224 0.94 20.29 -2.99
C GLY A 224 2.28 19.58 -2.78
N GLY A 225 3.22 19.67 -3.74
CA GLY A 225 4.58 19.15 -3.57
C GLY A 225 4.75 17.64 -3.75
N GLN A 226 3.90 16.98 -4.54
CA GLN A 226 4.02 15.56 -4.89
C GLN A 226 4.35 15.36 -6.38
N PRO A 227 5.09 14.31 -6.77
CA PRO A 227 5.75 13.33 -5.89
C PRO A 227 6.95 13.91 -5.11
N ALA A 228 7.26 13.27 -3.98
CA ALA A 228 8.55 13.44 -3.31
C ALA A 228 9.62 12.57 -3.99
N MET A 229 10.83 13.11 -4.18
CA MET A 229 11.90 12.46 -4.93
C MET A 229 13.00 11.96 -3.98
N TYR A 230 13.39 10.68 -4.10
CA TYR A 230 14.36 10.02 -3.22
C TYR A 230 15.51 9.42 -4.02
N SER A 231 16.74 9.74 -3.63
CA SER A 231 17.97 9.34 -4.35
C SER A 231 18.42 7.95 -3.95
N ASP A 232 18.33 6.98 -4.87
CA ASP A 232 18.88 5.64 -4.68
C ASP A 232 20.38 5.69 -4.37
N GLU A 233 21.13 6.61 -4.99
CA GLU A 233 22.59 6.76 -4.82
C GLU A 233 23.04 7.15 -3.40
N VAL A 234 22.10 7.63 -2.58
CA VAL A 234 22.36 7.98 -1.18
C VAL A 234 21.75 6.93 -0.26
N ILE A 235 20.50 6.54 -0.54
CA ILE A 235 19.74 5.65 0.34
C ILE A 235 20.29 4.24 0.33
N ILE A 236 20.60 3.67 -0.84
CA ILE A 236 21.08 2.28 -0.95
C ILE A 236 22.41 2.12 -0.20
N PRO A 237 23.45 2.95 -0.43
CA PRO A 237 24.69 2.86 0.35
C PRO A 237 24.48 3.10 1.85
N SER A 238 23.55 3.99 2.23
CA SER A 238 23.23 4.25 3.64
C SER A 238 22.60 3.04 4.32
N GLN A 239 21.69 2.32 3.67
CA GLN A 239 21.08 1.10 4.20
C GLN A 239 22.11 -0.02 4.36
N MET A 240 22.95 -0.21 3.34
CA MET A 240 24.05 -1.17 3.41
C MET A 240 25.03 -0.82 4.55
N GLY A 241 25.31 0.47 4.75
CA GLY A 241 26.19 0.97 5.82
C GLY A 241 25.71 0.64 7.23
N VAL A 242 24.41 0.36 7.42
CA VAL A 242 23.83 -0.07 8.71
C VAL A 242 23.52 -1.58 8.75
N GLY A 243 24.00 -2.36 7.77
CA GLY A 243 23.94 -3.82 7.76
C GLY A 243 22.69 -4.42 7.10
N ILE A 244 21.91 -3.63 6.37
CA ILE A 244 20.81 -4.16 5.54
C ILE A 244 21.42 -4.87 4.32
N SER A 245 20.82 -5.99 3.90
CA SER A 245 21.30 -6.76 2.75
C SER A 245 21.28 -5.92 1.47
N LEU A 246 22.10 -6.29 0.49
CA LEU A 246 22.12 -5.62 -0.80
C LEU A 246 20.74 -5.72 -1.48
N GLU A 247 20.17 -6.92 -1.45
CA GLU A 247 18.87 -7.24 -2.03
C GLU A 247 17.75 -6.38 -1.42
N ASP A 248 17.71 -6.28 -0.08
CA ASP A 248 16.72 -5.46 0.63
C ASP A 248 16.94 -3.97 0.44
N SER A 249 18.20 -3.54 0.32
CA SER A 249 18.53 -2.14 0.06
C SER A 249 18.07 -1.72 -1.33
N TYR A 250 18.11 -2.59 -2.34
CA TYR A 250 17.56 -2.28 -3.67
C TYR A 250 16.04 -2.33 -3.73
N ASP A 251 15.40 -3.05 -2.81
CA ASP A 251 13.94 -3.20 -2.73
C ASP A 251 13.27 -2.27 -1.71
N TYR A 252 13.96 -1.23 -1.27
CA TYR A 252 13.42 -0.30 -0.29
C TYR A 252 12.17 0.45 -0.81
N ALA A 253 11.29 0.81 0.12
CA ALA A 253 10.24 1.78 -0.06
C ALA A 253 10.40 2.93 0.93
N ILE A 254 9.72 4.05 0.68
CA ILE A 254 9.62 5.13 1.66
C ILE A 254 8.41 4.88 2.55
N ASP A 255 8.61 5.08 3.85
CA ASP A 255 7.58 5.04 4.85
C ASP A 255 7.54 6.33 5.68
N GLY A 256 6.34 6.66 6.18
CA GLY A 256 6.07 7.91 6.88
C GLY A 256 6.42 9.14 6.04
N CYS A 257 7.35 9.97 6.51
CA CYS A 257 7.76 11.17 5.78
C CYS A 257 8.88 10.87 4.77
N VAL A 258 10.01 10.34 5.23
CA VAL A 258 11.23 10.21 4.41
C VAL A 258 12.04 8.94 4.72
N SER A 259 11.49 8.03 5.50
CA SER A 259 12.25 6.92 6.08
C SER A 259 12.33 5.76 5.09
N PRO A 260 13.51 5.37 4.59
CA PRO A 260 13.63 4.16 3.79
C PRO A 260 13.42 2.93 4.67
N THR A 261 12.62 1.99 4.20
CA THR A 261 12.27 0.75 4.91
C THR A 261 12.27 -0.44 3.97
N GLU A 262 12.43 -1.63 4.53
CA GLU A 262 12.41 -2.92 3.83
C GLU A 262 11.00 -3.52 3.93
N PRO A 263 10.17 -3.43 2.86
CA PRO A 263 8.76 -3.81 2.94
C PRO A 263 8.57 -5.25 3.44
N GLY A 264 7.73 -5.43 4.46
CA GLY A 264 7.41 -6.75 5.03
C GLY A 264 8.51 -7.42 5.84
N LYS A 265 9.71 -6.82 5.93
CA LYS A 265 10.87 -7.39 6.67
C LYS A 265 11.27 -6.57 7.89
N SER A 266 10.87 -5.31 7.93
CA SER A 266 11.26 -4.38 8.98
C SER A 266 10.10 -4.00 9.91
N ARG A 267 10.38 -4.06 11.21
CA ARG A 267 9.56 -3.47 12.27
C ARG A 267 10.35 -2.30 12.87
N ARG A 268 10.30 -1.13 12.23
CA ARG A 268 10.85 0.09 12.82
C ARG A 268 9.77 0.74 13.67
N GLU A 269 10.13 1.14 14.89
CA GLU A 269 9.37 2.19 15.54
C GLU A 269 9.52 3.44 14.67
N GLY A 270 8.41 4.11 14.34
CA GLY A 270 8.45 5.38 13.60
C GLY A 270 9.22 6.45 14.36
N VAL A 271 9.04 7.73 14.03
CA VAL A 271 9.67 8.83 14.79
C VAL A 271 9.28 8.70 16.28
N SER A 272 10.24 8.30 17.12
CA SER A 272 10.02 8.02 18.54
C SER A 272 10.08 9.29 19.40
N ALA A 273 10.79 10.32 18.93
CA ALA A 273 10.86 11.64 19.56
C ALA A 273 11.31 12.72 18.57
N GLY A 274 10.91 13.97 18.82
CA GLY A 274 11.55 15.16 18.25
C GLY A 274 12.61 15.69 19.20
N TYR A 275 13.83 15.93 18.70
CA TYR A 275 14.94 16.47 19.50
C TYR A 275 15.32 17.86 18.99
N ASN A 276 15.23 18.87 19.85
CA ASN A 276 15.70 20.22 19.54
C ASN A 276 17.20 20.30 19.88
N MET A 277 18.06 20.53 18.89
CA MET A 277 19.52 20.57 19.05
C MET A 277 20.05 21.92 19.55
N HIS A 278 19.17 22.92 19.75
CA HIS A 278 19.54 24.26 20.22
C HIS A 278 19.57 24.37 21.75
#